data_AF-A0A8T7HNM2-F1
#
_entry.id   AF-A0A8T7HNM2-F1
#
_cell.length_a   1.000
_cell.length_b   1.000
_cell.length_c   1.000
_cell.angle_alpha   90.00
_cell.angle_beta   90.00
_cell.angle_gamma   90.00
#
_symmetry.space_group_name_H-M   'P 1'
#
loop_
_entity.id
_entity.type
_entity.pdbx_description
1 polymer ?
#
loop_
_entity_poly.entity_id
_entity_poly.type
_entity_poly.pdbx_seq_one_letter_code
_entity_poly.pdbx_strand_id
1 'polypeptide(L)'
;MQSSTGIIHIEGLLGHGEDISEGITGFSRESIVQIQNVRIDHIKARDQVGFTDNHPDLVQSWGNAKEIRIDRFTGSSDYQGFMLKADDGYPHGPVIIKNANLIGDPTARYQFWIGHEDQGDITLENFWIDVPTERWGGLGNSVWPASSASAPFKSIVSKDEQGREYATFPAEMTPHVTGRITEGIPPEGDFVPPGVAGISYVSPGYLCTGIQCPAACTDECQTNGLKECSGNGYRTCGNYDSDTCFEWSSVTACAAGQTCASGACITQSTVLPGLSWEAEAGTITTPYVTAQGAIYQINDVSTPSNGGKASYLFNVDKPGGYIVKLILNASGEDKNSLYINIDSEPTEPYNVWDIPLTTGFEERIAGWRGSGTYNSNEFVPKSFNLEAGQHELIIRGREKYTMLDKITIEKYLPLLGDVNSDGEVDLNDIKEIVKEFGKTSGFTNKNSDVNKDNIINLKDIILVAKNIGR
;
A
#
# COMPACT_ATOMS: atom_id res chain seq x y z
N MET A 1 -37.28 19.90 -8.17
CA MET A 1 -36.55 21.02 -8.82
C MET A 1 -37.42 21.90 -9.70
N GLN A 2 -38.69 21.53 -9.91
CA GLN A 2 -39.68 22.29 -10.68
C GLN A 2 -39.86 23.71 -10.13
N SER A 3 -40.02 24.68 -11.03
CA SER A 3 -40.24 26.11 -10.72
C SER A 3 -39.06 26.87 -10.07
N SER A 4 -37.85 26.34 -10.16
CA SER A 4 -36.62 27.04 -9.75
C SER A 4 -36.12 27.99 -10.84
N THR A 5 -35.50 29.09 -10.42
CA THR A 5 -34.80 30.05 -11.28
C THR A 5 -33.41 30.27 -10.65
N GLY A 6 -32.32 30.11 -11.41
CA GLY A 6 -30.96 30.14 -10.85
C GLY A 6 -30.19 28.82 -11.04
N ILE A 7 -29.20 28.52 -10.19
CA ILE A 7 -28.40 27.29 -10.28
C ILE A 7 -28.86 26.32 -9.20
N ILE A 8 -29.30 25.12 -9.59
CA ILE A 8 -29.51 24.00 -8.68
C ILE A 8 -28.26 23.14 -8.72
N HIS A 9 -27.60 23.01 -7.57
CA HIS A 9 -26.49 22.09 -7.42
C HIS A 9 -26.96 20.80 -6.74
N ILE A 10 -26.67 19.66 -7.37
CA ILE A 10 -26.89 18.31 -6.87
C ILE A 10 -25.53 17.66 -6.73
N GLU A 11 -25.11 17.35 -5.50
CA GLU A 11 -23.83 16.69 -5.28
C GLU A 11 -23.84 15.77 -4.08
N GLY A 12 -22.94 14.78 -4.09
CA GLY A 12 -22.83 13.79 -3.03
C GLY A 12 -24.00 12.82 -2.98
N LEU A 13 -24.88 12.87 -3.99
CA LEU A 13 -26.07 12.05 -4.05
C LEU A 13 -25.68 10.59 -4.31
N LEU A 14 -26.16 9.71 -3.44
CA LEU A 14 -26.17 8.27 -3.64
C LEU A 14 -27.62 7.80 -3.83
N GLY A 15 -27.95 7.29 -5.01
CA GLY A 15 -29.19 6.55 -5.26
C GLY A 15 -28.87 5.07 -5.42
N HIS A 16 -29.58 4.16 -4.74
CA HIS A 16 -29.45 2.72 -4.96
C HIS A 16 -30.65 1.94 -4.43
N GLY A 17 -30.97 0.78 -5.02
CA GLY A 17 -31.97 -0.15 -4.52
C GLY A 17 -32.99 -0.61 -5.57
N GLU A 18 -33.69 -1.70 -5.24
CA GLU A 18 -34.82 -2.21 -6.01
C GLU A 18 -35.99 -1.20 -5.94
N ASP A 19 -36.61 -0.86 -7.07
CA ASP A 19 -37.75 0.07 -7.22
C ASP A 19 -37.43 1.58 -7.23
N ILE A 20 -36.18 2.00 -7.49
CA ILE A 20 -35.93 3.40 -7.85
C ILE A 20 -36.30 3.61 -9.32
N SER A 21 -37.44 4.26 -9.53
CA SER A 21 -38.02 4.36 -10.87
C SER A 21 -37.36 5.37 -11.80
N GLU A 22 -36.62 6.34 -11.26
CA GLU A 22 -35.90 7.41 -11.95
C GLU A 22 -34.76 7.87 -11.02
N GLY A 23 -33.61 8.22 -11.58
CA GLY A 23 -32.50 8.84 -10.86
C GLY A 23 -32.78 10.31 -10.60
N ILE A 24 -32.23 11.20 -11.44
CA ILE A 24 -32.40 12.64 -11.31
C ILE A 24 -33.36 13.16 -12.38
N THR A 25 -34.46 13.80 -11.96
CA THR A 25 -35.49 14.34 -12.86
C THR A 25 -36.18 15.59 -12.32
N GLY A 26 -37.09 16.18 -13.09
CA GLY A 26 -37.96 17.28 -12.66
C GLY A 26 -37.31 18.66 -12.72
N PHE A 27 -36.52 18.92 -13.77
CA PHE A 27 -35.83 20.19 -14.00
C PHE A 27 -36.78 21.34 -14.33
N SER A 28 -36.37 22.56 -14.02
CA SER A 28 -37.06 23.79 -14.43
C SER A 28 -36.40 24.37 -15.68
N ARG A 29 -37.17 24.93 -16.62
CA ARG A 29 -36.64 25.61 -17.81
C ARG A 29 -35.70 26.77 -17.48
N GLU A 30 -35.94 27.41 -16.35
CA GLU A 30 -35.24 28.63 -15.95
C GLU A 30 -33.98 28.34 -15.09
N SER A 31 -33.74 27.07 -14.76
CA SER A 31 -32.63 26.67 -13.90
C SER A 31 -31.46 26.08 -14.67
N ILE A 32 -30.25 26.44 -14.27
CA ILE A 32 -29.03 25.69 -14.57
C ILE A 32 -28.98 24.52 -13.58
N VAL A 33 -28.85 23.30 -14.07
CA VAL A 33 -28.72 22.10 -13.24
C VAL A 33 -27.27 21.67 -13.25
N GLN A 34 -26.63 21.65 -12.08
CA GLN A 34 -25.24 21.25 -11.90
C GLN A 34 -25.20 19.98 -11.05
N ILE A 35 -24.72 18.89 -11.63
CA ILE A 35 -24.63 17.55 -11.04
C ILE A 35 -23.15 17.23 -10.86
N GLN A 36 -22.70 17.02 -9.63
CA GLN A 36 -21.30 16.74 -9.35
C GLN A 36 -21.10 15.66 -8.29
N ASN A 37 -20.12 14.76 -8.44
CA ASN A 37 -19.83 13.71 -7.45
C ASN A 37 -21.07 12.88 -7.08
N VAL A 38 -21.82 12.44 -8.09
CA VAL A 38 -23.07 11.67 -7.91
C VAL A 38 -22.86 10.21 -8.30
N ARG A 39 -23.39 9.31 -7.46
CA ARG A 39 -23.49 7.88 -7.74
C ARG A 39 -24.96 7.44 -7.76
N ILE A 40 -25.41 6.78 -8.84
CA ILE A 40 -26.75 6.18 -8.91
C ILE A 40 -26.62 4.74 -9.38
N ASP A 41 -26.81 3.79 -8.47
CA ASP A 41 -26.33 2.42 -8.60
C ASP A 41 -27.50 1.42 -8.66
N HIS A 42 -27.56 0.64 -9.74
CA HIS A 42 -28.49 -0.46 -9.99
C HIS A 42 -29.97 -0.05 -9.84
N ILE A 43 -30.37 1.03 -10.51
CA ILE A 43 -31.79 1.41 -10.57
C ILE A 43 -32.53 0.50 -11.56
N LYS A 44 -33.68 -0.04 -11.13
CA LYS A 44 -34.39 -1.09 -11.86
C LYS A 44 -35.90 -0.90 -11.88
N ALA A 45 -36.53 -1.30 -12.96
CA ALA A 45 -37.98 -1.38 -13.08
C ALA A 45 -38.49 -2.64 -12.38
N ARG A 46 -39.76 -2.65 -11.91
CA ARG A 46 -40.36 -3.90 -11.41
C ARG A 46 -40.73 -4.82 -12.57
N ASP A 47 -41.14 -4.24 -13.70
CA ASP A 47 -41.37 -4.97 -14.95
C ASP A 47 -40.19 -4.76 -15.92
N GLN A 48 -39.14 -5.57 -15.80
CA GLN A 48 -37.95 -5.49 -16.66
C GLN A 48 -38.14 -6.13 -18.05
N VAL A 49 -39.35 -6.63 -18.33
CA VAL A 49 -39.67 -7.26 -19.62
C VAL A 49 -40.43 -6.27 -20.49
N GLY A 50 -41.57 -5.79 -19.98
CA GLY A 50 -42.46 -4.88 -20.68
C GLY A 50 -42.21 -3.41 -20.35
N PHE A 51 -41.51 -3.11 -19.26
CA PHE A 51 -41.33 -1.75 -18.72
C PHE A 51 -42.66 -1.01 -18.58
N THR A 52 -43.71 -1.73 -18.16
CA THR A 52 -45.07 -1.19 -18.07
C THR A 52 -45.28 -0.26 -16.87
N ASP A 53 -44.37 -0.30 -15.89
CA ASP A 53 -44.44 0.55 -14.71
C ASP A 53 -43.63 1.84 -14.86
N ASN A 54 -42.34 1.76 -15.20
CA ASN A 54 -41.48 2.94 -15.37
C ASN A 54 -40.22 2.63 -16.18
N HIS A 55 -39.49 3.69 -16.53
CA HIS A 55 -38.22 3.65 -17.25
C HIS A 55 -37.11 4.21 -16.35
N PRO A 56 -36.27 3.37 -15.72
CA PRO A 56 -35.20 3.83 -14.85
C PRO A 56 -34.15 4.66 -15.59
N ASP A 57 -34.34 5.97 -15.68
CA ASP A 57 -33.37 6.89 -16.27
C ASP A 57 -32.41 7.40 -15.21
N LEU A 58 -31.09 7.31 -15.45
CA LEU A 58 -30.11 7.89 -14.52
C LEU A 58 -30.27 9.41 -14.40
N VAL A 59 -30.47 10.10 -15.54
CA VAL A 59 -30.81 11.52 -15.59
C VAL A 59 -31.82 11.73 -16.72
N GLN A 60 -32.98 12.31 -16.40
CA GLN A 60 -34.00 12.64 -17.39
C GLN A 60 -34.40 14.12 -17.31
N SER A 61 -34.17 14.83 -18.42
CA SER A 61 -34.41 16.28 -18.49
C SER A 61 -35.86 16.66 -18.75
N TRP A 62 -36.67 15.78 -19.35
CA TRP A 62 -38.02 16.07 -19.84
C TRP A 62 -38.10 17.36 -20.68
N GLY A 63 -37.08 17.64 -21.51
CA GLY A 63 -37.05 18.87 -22.32
C GLY A 63 -36.96 20.16 -21.51
N ASN A 64 -36.40 20.12 -20.30
CA ASN A 64 -36.23 21.26 -19.39
C ASN A 64 -34.75 21.45 -19.00
N ALA A 65 -34.48 22.51 -18.20
CA ALA A 65 -33.19 23.09 -17.87
C ALA A 65 -32.69 24.14 -18.87
N LYS A 66 -32.24 25.28 -18.32
CA LYS A 66 -31.56 26.35 -19.06
C LYS A 66 -30.17 25.91 -19.54
N GLU A 67 -29.52 25.08 -18.73
CA GLU A 67 -28.22 24.46 -18.99
C GLU A 67 -28.08 23.26 -18.05
N ILE A 68 -27.42 22.18 -18.50
CA ILE A 68 -27.12 21.00 -17.68
C ILE A 68 -25.60 20.83 -17.64
N ARG A 69 -25.04 20.71 -16.44
CA ARG A 69 -23.61 20.48 -16.19
C ARG A 69 -23.48 19.21 -15.37
N ILE A 70 -22.73 18.24 -15.87
CA ILE A 70 -22.47 16.98 -15.20
C ILE A 70 -20.96 16.81 -15.12
N ASP A 71 -20.43 16.62 -13.92
CA ASP A 71 -19.02 16.28 -13.70
C ASP A 71 -18.87 15.21 -12.62
N ARG A 72 -18.05 14.19 -12.86
CA ARG A 72 -17.85 13.06 -11.94
C ARG A 72 -19.19 12.38 -11.59
N PHE A 73 -19.73 11.66 -12.55
CA PHE A 73 -20.95 10.86 -12.39
C PHE A 73 -20.62 9.38 -12.62
N THR A 74 -21.13 8.51 -11.75
CA THR A 74 -21.12 7.07 -11.97
C THR A 74 -22.52 6.52 -11.78
N GLY A 75 -23.05 5.73 -12.71
CA GLY A 75 -24.30 5.05 -12.43
C GLY A 75 -24.64 3.87 -13.32
N SER A 76 -25.58 3.03 -12.86
CA SER A 76 -26.08 1.88 -13.60
C SER A 76 -27.60 1.77 -13.60
N SER A 77 -28.14 1.33 -14.72
CA SER A 77 -29.58 1.21 -14.96
C SER A 77 -29.91 0.01 -15.86
N ASP A 78 -31.04 -0.64 -15.58
CA ASP A 78 -31.62 -1.73 -16.38
C ASP A 78 -32.45 -1.26 -17.59
N TYR A 79 -32.55 0.04 -17.80
CA TYR A 79 -33.25 0.62 -18.94
C TYR A 79 -32.47 1.74 -19.60
N GLN A 80 -32.27 2.89 -18.96
CA GLN A 80 -31.77 4.07 -19.66
C GLN A 80 -30.83 4.92 -18.81
N GLY A 81 -29.90 5.60 -19.48
CA GLY A 81 -28.90 6.45 -18.83
C GLY A 81 -29.29 7.91 -18.82
N PHE A 82 -28.65 8.73 -19.67
CA PHE A 82 -28.91 10.17 -19.75
C PHE A 82 -29.90 10.51 -20.87
N MET A 83 -31.17 10.69 -20.50
CA MET A 83 -32.28 11.03 -21.40
C MET A 83 -32.43 12.55 -21.54
N LEU A 84 -31.76 13.05 -22.57
CA LEU A 84 -31.66 14.47 -22.92
C LEU A 84 -32.50 14.73 -24.16
N LYS A 85 -33.78 14.37 -24.08
CA LYS A 85 -34.74 14.57 -25.16
C LYS A 85 -35.54 15.84 -24.99
N ALA A 86 -35.98 16.39 -26.12
CA ALA A 86 -37.09 17.33 -26.10
C ALA A 86 -38.37 16.55 -25.80
N ASP A 87 -39.19 17.07 -24.90
CA ASP A 87 -40.51 16.53 -24.58
C ASP A 87 -41.54 17.65 -24.68
N ASP A 88 -42.74 17.29 -25.14
CA ASP A 88 -43.87 18.21 -25.36
C ASP A 88 -43.54 19.45 -26.21
N GLY A 89 -42.62 19.31 -27.17
CA GLY A 89 -42.21 20.38 -28.08
C GLY A 89 -41.17 21.34 -27.49
N TYR A 90 -40.52 20.95 -26.40
CA TYR A 90 -39.61 21.82 -25.71
C TYR A 90 -38.22 21.22 -25.49
N PRO A 91 -37.14 21.96 -25.81
CA PRO A 91 -35.78 21.49 -25.62
C PRO A 91 -35.18 21.91 -24.28
N HIS A 92 -34.15 21.17 -23.85
CA HIS A 92 -33.18 21.65 -22.86
C HIS A 92 -32.18 22.61 -23.53
N GLY A 93 -31.56 23.48 -22.74
CA GLY A 93 -30.42 24.29 -23.18
C GLY A 93 -29.12 23.48 -23.29
N PRO A 94 -27.95 24.13 -23.35
CA PRO A 94 -26.67 23.44 -23.54
C PRO A 94 -26.37 22.41 -22.44
N VAL A 95 -25.65 21.35 -22.80
CA VAL A 95 -25.25 20.27 -21.91
C VAL A 95 -23.74 20.10 -21.92
N ILE A 96 -23.13 20.06 -20.74
CA ILE A 96 -21.71 19.76 -20.55
C ILE A 96 -21.61 18.51 -19.69
N ILE A 97 -20.99 17.46 -20.22
CA ILE A 97 -20.72 16.22 -19.50
C ILE A 97 -19.21 16.02 -19.43
N LYS A 98 -18.69 15.94 -18.22
CA LYS A 98 -17.30 15.63 -17.90
C LYS A 98 -17.24 14.41 -16.99
N ASN A 99 -16.28 13.52 -17.20
CA ASN A 99 -15.98 12.44 -16.25
C ASN A 99 -17.24 11.65 -15.84
N ALA A 100 -17.90 11.03 -16.81
CA ALA A 100 -19.11 10.25 -16.57
C ALA A 100 -18.90 8.79 -16.95
N ASN A 101 -19.35 7.87 -16.10
CA ASN A 101 -19.33 6.43 -16.33
C ASN A 101 -20.76 5.88 -16.18
N LEU A 102 -21.34 5.37 -17.26
CA LEU A 102 -22.66 4.72 -17.25
C LEU A 102 -22.52 3.23 -17.53
N ILE A 103 -23.23 2.41 -16.78
CA ILE A 103 -23.19 0.95 -16.90
C ILE A 103 -24.61 0.48 -17.20
N GLY A 104 -24.81 -0.17 -18.35
CA GLY A 104 -26.09 -0.78 -18.66
C GLY A 104 -26.19 -2.17 -18.04
N ASP A 105 -27.22 -2.40 -17.22
CA ASP A 105 -27.58 -3.74 -16.74
C ASP A 105 -28.18 -4.57 -17.91
N PRO A 106 -28.34 -5.91 -17.78
CA PRO A 106 -28.67 -6.79 -18.91
C PRO A 106 -29.89 -6.41 -19.78
N THR A 107 -30.90 -5.74 -19.22
CA THR A 107 -32.10 -5.31 -19.97
C THR A 107 -31.99 -3.90 -20.55
N ALA A 108 -30.85 -3.23 -20.34
CA ALA A 108 -30.67 -1.84 -20.71
C ALA A 108 -30.92 -1.58 -22.21
N ARG A 109 -31.37 -0.36 -22.47
CA ARG A 109 -31.74 0.20 -23.76
C ARG A 109 -30.78 1.32 -24.13
N TYR A 110 -31.26 2.55 -24.22
CA TYR A 110 -30.43 3.70 -24.57
C TYR A 110 -29.75 4.25 -23.32
N GLN A 111 -28.44 4.12 -23.24
CA GLN A 111 -27.63 4.70 -22.16
C GLN A 111 -27.37 6.19 -22.39
N PHE A 112 -27.45 6.65 -23.63
CA PHE A 112 -27.42 8.08 -23.95
C PHE A 112 -28.43 8.36 -25.05
N TRP A 113 -29.31 9.33 -24.83
CA TRP A 113 -30.33 9.69 -25.80
C TRP A 113 -30.41 11.19 -25.91
N ILE A 114 -30.24 11.69 -27.15
CA ILE A 114 -30.41 13.10 -27.49
C ILE A 114 -31.36 13.27 -28.67
N GLY A 115 -32.03 14.41 -28.72
CA GLY A 115 -32.85 14.78 -29.86
C GLY A 115 -31.98 15.09 -31.08
N HIS A 116 -32.60 15.23 -32.25
CA HIS A 116 -31.91 15.57 -33.50
C HIS A 116 -32.35 16.92 -34.10
N GLU A 117 -33.23 17.65 -33.40
CA GLU A 117 -33.73 18.98 -33.81
C GLU A 117 -33.95 19.87 -32.57
N ASP A 118 -33.66 21.17 -32.71
CA ASP A 118 -33.99 22.26 -31.78
C ASP A 118 -33.45 22.15 -30.33
N GLN A 119 -32.38 21.39 -30.06
CA GLN A 119 -31.73 21.32 -28.74
C GLN A 119 -30.47 22.18 -28.62
N GLY A 120 -30.10 22.53 -27.38
CA GLY A 120 -28.82 23.19 -27.09
C GLY A 120 -27.60 22.27 -27.24
N ASP A 121 -26.46 22.85 -27.60
CA ASP A 121 -25.19 22.14 -27.86
C ASP A 121 -24.76 21.21 -26.72
N ILE A 122 -24.09 20.12 -27.08
CA ILE A 122 -23.64 19.09 -26.14
C ILE A 122 -22.12 18.93 -26.22
N THR A 123 -21.45 19.07 -25.08
CA THR A 123 -20.00 18.83 -24.95
C THR A 123 -19.75 17.60 -24.09
N LEU A 124 -18.98 16.66 -24.62
CA LEU A 124 -18.63 15.39 -23.99
C LEU A 124 -17.12 15.32 -23.75
N GLU A 125 -16.72 15.17 -22.50
CA GLU A 125 -15.33 15.00 -22.09
C GLU A 125 -15.23 13.79 -21.16
N ASN A 126 -14.37 12.82 -21.50
CA ASN A 126 -14.14 11.65 -20.65
C ASN A 126 -15.44 10.91 -20.28
N PHE A 127 -16.27 10.62 -21.28
CA PHE A 127 -17.57 9.98 -21.10
C PHE A 127 -17.54 8.51 -21.57
N TRP A 128 -17.93 7.61 -20.67
CA TRP A 128 -17.83 6.16 -20.81
C TRP A 128 -19.19 5.49 -20.66
N ILE A 129 -19.44 4.48 -21.50
CA ILE A 129 -20.61 3.62 -21.41
C ILE A 129 -20.15 2.16 -21.48
N ASP A 130 -20.35 1.42 -20.40
CA ASP A 130 -20.23 -0.03 -20.37
C ASP A 130 -21.54 -0.65 -20.87
N VAL A 131 -21.47 -1.28 -22.05
CA VAL A 131 -22.64 -1.78 -22.77
C VAL A 131 -22.85 -3.25 -22.41
N PRO A 132 -24.04 -3.66 -21.94
CA PRO A 132 -24.29 -5.05 -21.60
C PRO A 132 -24.23 -5.91 -22.86
N THR A 133 -23.73 -7.14 -22.70
CA THR A 133 -23.55 -8.09 -23.80
C THR A 133 -24.84 -8.43 -24.54
N GLU A 134 -25.98 -8.29 -23.85
CA GLU A 134 -27.33 -8.51 -24.31
C GLU A 134 -27.81 -7.41 -25.27
N ARG A 135 -27.17 -6.23 -25.27
CA ARG A 135 -27.55 -5.12 -26.14
C ARG A 135 -27.08 -5.35 -27.57
N TRP A 136 -28.00 -5.81 -28.40
CA TRP A 136 -27.75 -6.01 -29.82
C TRP A 136 -27.27 -4.72 -30.52
N GLY A 137 -26.14 -4.83 -31.22
CA GLY A 137 -25.50 -3.72 -31.93
C GLY A 137 -24.54 -2.88 -31.08
N GLY A 138 -24.28 -3.29 -29.83
CA GLY A 138 -23.25 -2.69 -28.98
C GLY A 138 -23.43 -1.20 -28.77
N LEU A 139 -22.31 -0.47 -28.64
CA LEU A 139 -22.31 0.98 -28.39
C LEU A 139 -23.17 1.76 -29.39
N GLY A 140 -23.12 1.39 -30.68
CA GLY A 140 -23.85 2.09 -31.73
C GLY A 140 -25.37 2.06 -31.57
N ASN A 141 -25.92 1.03 -30.89
CA ASN A 141 -27.33 0.97 -30.56
C ASN A 141 -27.61 1.35 -29.10
N SER A 142 -26.60 1.51 -28.24
CA SER A 142 -26.77 2.01 -26.87
C SER A 142 -26.89 3.53 -26.80
N VAL A 143 -26.56 4.23 -27.87
CA VAL A 143 -26.69 5.68 -27.98
C VAL A 143 -27.75 6.04 -29.03
N TRP A 144 -28.47 7.13 -28.82
CA TRP A 144 -29.41 7.68 -29.80
C TRP A 144 -29.01 9.11 -30.20
N PRO A 145 -29.00 9.45 -31.51
CA PRO A 145 -29.34 8.61 -32.65
C PRO A 145 -28.43 7.40 -32.88
N ALA A 146 -29.04 6.23 -33.06
CA ALA A 146 -28.32 4.97 -33.18
C ALA A 146 -27.56 4.89 -34.51
N SER A 147 -26.50 4.08 -34.58
CA SER A 147 -25.73 3.85 -35.81
C SER A 147 -26.57 3.19 -36.92
N SER A 148 -27.66 2.54 -36.52
CA SER A 148 -28.70 1.95 -37.36
C SER A 148 -29.78 2.95 -37.83
N ALA A 149 -29.75 4.20 -37.35
CA ALA A 149 -30.70 5.23 -37.76
C ALA A 149 -30.43 5.76 -39.17
N SER A 150 -31.41 6.49 -39.71
CA SER A 150 -31.32 7.10 -41.05
C SER A 150 -30.33 8.26 -41.07
N ALA A 151 -29.48 8.30 -42.09
CA ALA A 151 -28.60 9.45 -42.32
C ALA A 151 -29.43 10.73 -42.64
N PRO A 152 -28.95 11.93 -42.26
CA PRO A 152 -27.68 12.20 -41.58
C PRO A 152 -27.72 12.01 -40.05
N PHE A 153 -28.89 11.76 -39.45
CA PHE A 153 -29.08 11.71 -38.00
C PHE A 153 -28.77 10.34 -37.41
N LYS A 154 -27.50 9.93 -37.46
CA LYS A 154 -27.03 8.66 -36.89
C LYS A 154 -25.63 8.80 -36.30
N SER A 155 -25.36 8.11 -35.19
CA SER A 155 -24.01 8.05 -34.64
C SER A 155 -23.04 7.27 -35.55
N ILE A 156 -21.77 7.63 -35.46
CA ILE A 156 -20.65 6.97 -36.14
C ILE A 156 -19.83 6.24 -35.07
N VAL A 157 -19.78 4.91 -35.17
CA VAL A 157 -18.93 4.07 -34.31
C VAL A 157 -17.59 3.86 -34.99
N SER A 158 -16.51 4.05 -34.25
CA SER A 158 -15.12 3.86 -34.69
C SER A 158 -14.30 3.23 -33.58
N LYS A 159 -13.05 2.87 -33.85
CA LYS A 159 -12.13 2.31 -32.85
C LYS A 159 -10.94 3.23 -32.62
N ASP A 160 -10.48 3.32 -31.37
CA ASP A 160 -9.25 4.02 -31.04
C ASP A 160 -8.01 3.14 -31.32
N GLU A 161 -6.81 3.67 -31.04
CA GLU A 161 -5.55 2.97 -31.23
C GLU A 161 -5.41 1.70 -30.37
N GLN A 162 -6.17 1.61 -29.27
CA GLN A 162 -6.23 0.47 -28.38
C GLN A 162 -7.32 -0.53 -28.80
N GLY A 163 -8.06 -0.25 -29.88
CA GLY A 163 -9.13 -1.09 -30.40
C GLY A 163 -10.46 -0.93 -29.69
N ARG A 164 -10.60 0.04 -28.76
CA ARG A 164 -11.84 0.32 -28.05
C ARG A 164 -12.81 1.07 -28.93
N GLU A 165 -14.08 0.70 -28.88
CA GLU A 165 -15.11 1.40 -29.64
C GLU A 165 -15.43 2.76 -29.03
N TYR A 166 -15.72 3.73 -29.88
CA TYR A 166 -16.28 5.00 -29.46
C TYR A 166 -17.31 5.50 -30.47
N ALA A 167 -18.31 6.22 -29.98
CA ALA A 167 -19.36 6.84 -30.77
C ALA A 167 -19.13 8.36 -30.86
N THR A 168 -19.30 8.89 -32.06
CA THR A 168 -19.34 10.33 -32.37
C THR A 168 -20.62 10.64 -33.14
N PHE A 169 -20.97 11.92 -33.23
CA PHE A 169 -22.15 12.38 -33.96
C PHE A 169 -21.75 13.29 -35.12
N PRO A 170 -22.44 13.23 -36.27
CA PRO A 170 -22.15 14.09 -37.42
C PRO A 170 -22.31 15.57 -37.10
N ALA A 171 -21.48 16.41 -37.72
CA ALA A 171 -21.51 17.86 -37.49
C ALA A 171 -22.82 18.52 -37.98
N GLU A 172 -23.50 17.87 -38.93
CA GLU A 172 -24.78 18.28 -39.49
C GLU A 172 -25.97 18.05 -38.55
N MET A 173 -25.76 17.30 -37.45
CA MET A 173 -26.79 17.06 -36.46
C MET A 173 -26.88 18.25 -35.49
N THR A 174 -28.12 18.64 -35.18
CA THR A 174 -28.45 19.53 -34.06
C THR A 174 -29.07 18.69 -32.92
N PRO A 175 -28.68 18.83 -31.65
CA PRO A 175 -27.67 19.74 -31.17
C PRO A 175 -26.28 19.34 -31.69
N HIS A 176 -25.38 20.32 -31.81
CA HIS A 176 -24.01 19.99 -32.16
C HIS A 176 -23.35 19.27 -30.99
N VAL A 177 -22.87 18.05 -31.23
CA VAL A 177 -22.20 17.25 -30.22
C VAL A 177 -20.70 17.29 -30.45
N THR A 178 -19.96 17.85 -29.49
CA THR A 178 -18.50 17.87 -29.49
C THR A 178 -17.97 16.83 -28.51
N GLY A 179 -17.02 16.01 -28.94
CA GLY A 179 -16.43 14.94 -28.14
C GLY A 179 -16.88 13.55 -28.58
N ARG A 180 -16.70 12.55 -27.71
CA ARG A 180 -17.04 11.15 -27.99
C ARG A 180 -17.51 10.42 -26.75
N ILE A 181 -18.22 9.33 -26.97
CA ILE A 181 -18.60 8.35 -25.94
C ILE A 181 -17.74 7.12 -26.15
N THR A 182 -16.99 6.70 -25.14
CA THR A 182 -16.08 5.54 -25.23
C THR A 182 -16.78 4.30 -24.63
N GLU A 183 -16.67 3.16 -25.29
CA GLU A 183 -17.18 1.89 -24.77
C GLU A 183 -16.27 1.33 -23.66
N GLY A 184 -16.90 0.74 -22.65
CA GLY A 184 -16.26 0.10 -21.50
C GLY A 184 -16.15 1.00 -20.28
N ILE A 185 -15.28 0.60 -19.34
CA ILE A 185 -15.08 1.25 -18.05
C ILE A 185 -13.86 2.22 -18.14
N PRO A 186 -13.88 3.39 -17.47
CA PRO A 186 -12.73 4.27 -17.44
C PRO A 186 -11.47 3.57 -16.89
N PRO A 187 -10.25 3.82 -17.42
CA PRO A 187 -9.03 3.14 -17.00
C PRO A 187 -8.66 3.31 -15.51
N GLU A 188 -9.06 4.43 -14.91
CA GLU A 188 -8.83 4.73 -13.50
C GLU A 188 -9.96 4.24 -12.58
N GLY A 189 -10.97 3.57 -13.16
CA GLY A 189 -12.18 3.13 -12.47
C GLY A 189 -13.29 4.18 -12.43
N ASP A 190 -14.29 3.96 -11.59
CA ASP A 190 -15.44 4.85 -11.41
C ASP A 190 -15.01 6.28 -11.03
N PHE A 191 -15.65 7.28 -11.64
CA PHE A 191 -15.46 8.67 -11.21
C PHE A 191 -16.07 8.94 -9.82
N VAL A 192 -17.08 8.16 -9.43
CA VAL A 192 -17.62 8.15 -8.06
C VAL A 192 -17.68 6.71 -7.55
N PRO A 193 -16.58 6.19 -7.00
CA PRO A 193 -16.52 4.85 -6.42
C PRO A 193 -17.52 4.64 -5.26
N PRO A 194 -17.83 3.39 -4.88
CA PRO A 194 -18.70 3.11 -3.75
C PRO A 194 -18.17 3.75 -2.47
N GLY A 195 -19.06 4.34 -1.68
CA GLY A 195 -18.72 4.99 -0.41
C GLY A 195 -18.21 6.44 -0.52
N VAL A 196 -18.01 6.97 -1.72
CA VAL A 196 -17.70 8.40 -1.92
C VAL A 196 -18.96 9.25 -1.72
N ALA A 197 -20.04 8.95 -2.44
CA ALA A 197 -21.33 9.63 -2.29
C ALA A 197 -22.19 9.00 -1.17
N GLY A 198 -23.16 9.75 -0.65
CA GLY A 198 -24.10 9.31 0.37
C GLY A 198 -24.06 10.16 1.64
N ILE A 199 -24.62 9.65 2.74
CA ILE A 199 -24.81 10.42 3.99
C ILE A 199 -23.50 10.94 4.61
N SER A 200 -22.38 10.27 4.33
CA SER A 200 -21.05 10.66 4.81
C SER A 200 -20.32 11.59 3.85
N TYR A 201 -20.94 11.97 2.72
CA TYR A 201 -20.34 12.88 1.76
C TYR A 201 -20.14 14.27 2.37
N VAL A 202 -18.93 14.80 2.21
CA VAL A 202 -18.59 16.16 2.60
C VAL A 202 -18.38 16.97 1.34
N SER A 203 -19.24 17.95 1.11
CA SER A 203 -19.09 18.86 -0.03
C SER A 203 -17.79 19.66 0.09
N PRO A 204 -16.99 19.76 -0.98
CA PRO A 204 -15.86 20.68 -1.03
C PRO A 204 -16.28 22.16 -1.06
N GLY A 205 -17.60 22.44 -1.07
CA GLY A 205 -18.18 23.78 -0.99
C GLY A 205 -18.55 24.36 -2.37
N TYR A 206 -19.77 24.91 -2.48
CA TYR A 206 -20.17 25.69 -3.64
C TYR A 206 -19.71 27.14 -3.48
N LEU A 207 -18.93 27.62 -4.43
CA LEU A 207 -18.42 28.99 -4.48
C LEU A 207 -19.52 30.03 -4.23
N CYS A 208 -19.49 30.68 -3.07
CA CYS A 208 -20.28 31.86 -2.78
C CYS A 208 -19.87 33.02 -3.71
N THR A 209 -20.85 33.67 -4.33
CA THR A 209 -20.67 34.89 -5.11
C THR A 209 -20.90 36.12 -4.24
N GLY A 210 -19.83 36.62 -3.59
CA GLY A 210 -19.75 37.93 -2.88
C GLY A 210 -20.51 37.98 -1.53
N ILE A 211 -19.97 38.45 -0.41
CA ILE A 211 -18.83 39.32 -0.09
C ILE A 211 -18.03 38.61 1.03
N GLN A 212 -16.70 38.56 0.84
CA GLN A 212 -15.69 38.10 1.80
C GLN A 212 -15.75 36.61 2.16
N CYS A 213 -15.21 35.76 1.27
CA CYS A 213 -14.65 34.49 1.74
C CYS A 213 -13.42 34.81 2.62
N PRO A 214 -13.21 34.12 3.77
CA PRO A 214 -11.83 33.93 4.20
C PRO A 214 -11.14 33.25 3.01
N ALA A 215 -9.92 33.69 2.67
CA ALA A 215 -9.15 33.06 1.60
C ALA A 215 -9.35 31.54 1.72
N ALA A 216 -9.73 30.85 0.64
CA ALA A 216 -9.81 29.40 0.65
C ALA A 216 -8.51 28.94 1.29
N CYS A 217 -8.63 28.46 2.52
CA CYS A 217 -7.50 28.02 3.27
C CYS A 217 -6.91 26.86 2.47
N THR A 218 -5.62 26.64 2.59
CA THR A 218 -5.00 25.48 1.98
C THR A 218 -4.74 24.51 3.10
N ASP A 219 -5.22 23.28 2.95
CA ASP A 219 -4.90 22.20 3.88
C ASP A 219 -3.38 22.14 4.07
N GLU A 220 -2.91 22.38 5.30
CA GLU A 220 -1.52 22.13 5.68
C GLU A 220 -1.24 20.63 5.81
N CYS A 221 -2.30 19.80 5.87
CA CYS A 221 -2.22 18.35 6.03
C CYS A 221 -3.43 17.62 5.42
N GLN A 222 -3.25 16.40 4.95
CA GLN A 222 -4.20 15.79 3.99
C GLN A 222 -5.36 15.01 4.60
N THR A 223 -5.26 14.56 5.85
CA THR A 223 -6.26 13.67 6.44
C THR A 223 -6.42 13.96 7.92
N ASN A 224 -7.64 14.28 8.36
CA ASN A 224 -7.96 14.42 9.78
C ASN A 224 -7.51 13.17 10.56
N GLY A 225 -6.79 13.39 11.66
CA GLY A 225 -6.19 12.36 12.49
C GLY A 225 -4.80 11.87 12.04
N LEU A 226 -4.31 12.27 10.85
CA LEU A 226 -2.93 12.00 10.44
C LEU A 226 -1.96 12.57 11.47
N LYS A 227 -0.93 11.83 11.84
CA LYS A 227 0.12 12.32 12.75
C LYS A 227 1.44 12.38 12.03
N GLU A 228 2.21 13.42 12.31
CA GLU A 228 3.59 13.51 11.87
C GLU A 228 4.50 14.06 12.97
N CYS A 229 5.80 13.85 12.78
CA CYS A 229 6.80 14.41 13.67
C CYS A 229 7.11 15.86 13.30
N SER A 230 7.15 16.71 14.31
CA SER A 230 7.59 18.11 14.20
C SER A 230 8.49 18.43 15.39
N GLY A 231 9.79 18.57 15.12
CA GLY A 231 10.81 18.60 16.18
C GLY A 231 10.84 17.30 16.98
N ASN A 232 11.09 17.39 18.30
CA ASN A 232 11.01 16.24 19.20
C ASN A 232 9.60 16.06 19.80
N GLY A 233 8.59 16.06 18.93
CA GLY A 233 7.18 15.93 19.28
C GLY A 233 6.36 15.57 18.05
N TYR A 234 5.08 15.28 18.23
CA TYR A 234 4.15 15.03 17.13
C TYR A 234 3.07 16.09 17.06
N ARG A 235 2.57 16.32 15.86
CA ARG A 235 1.37 17.13 15.59
C ARG A 235 0.33 16.27 14.90
N THR A 236 -0.94 16.52 15.19
CA THR A 236 -2.07 15.79 14.62
C THR A 236 -2.78 16.71 13.64
N CYS A 237 -3.12 16.19 12.48
CA CYS A 237 -3.86 16.88 11.44
C CYS A 237 -5.34 16.95 11.85
N GLY A 238 -5.95 18.11 11.73
CA GLY A 238 -7.35 18.33 12.08
C GLY A 238 -7.71 19.79 11.84
N ASN A 239 -8.88 20.22 12.27
CA ASN A 239 -9.26 21.61 12.22
C ASN A 239 -9.21 22.18 13.65
N TYR A 240 -8.31 23.13 13.86
CA TYR A 240 -7.97 23.72 15.15
C TYR A 240 -8.31 25.22 15.23
N ASP A 241 -8.84 25.81 14.15
CA ASP A 241 -9.27 27.20 14.08
C ASP A 241 -10.73 27.34 13.60
N SER A 242 -11.06 28.47 12.95
CA SER A 242 -12.43 28.83 12.57
C SER A 242 -12.72 28.60 11.08
N ASP A 243 -11.75 28.15 10.29
CA ASP A 243 -11.96 27.83 8.88
C ASP A 243 -12.28 26.34 8.69
N THR A 244 -12.16 25.81 7.46
CA THR A 244 -12.53 24.42 7.14
C THR A 244 -11.34 23.54 6.82
N CYS A 245 -10.14 24.11 6.69
CA CYS A 245 -8.98 23.39 6.24
C CYS A 245 -8.34 22.64 7.38
N PHE A 246 -7.65 21.57 7.02
CA PHE A 246 -6.86 20.83 7.97
C PHE A 246 -5.54 21.53 8.19
N GLU A 247 -5.26 21.77 9.46
CA GLU A 247 -4.03 22.33 9.96
C GLU A 247 -3.41 21.38 10.98
N TRP A 248 -2.14 21.61 11.25
CA TRP A 248 -1.48 20.84 12.27
C TRP A 248 -1.74 21.40 13.66
N SER A 249 -2.08 20.51 14.60
CA SER A 249 -2.17 20.86 16.01
C SER A 249 -0.89 21.49 16.53
N SER A 250 -0.96 22.15 17.69
CA SER A 250 0.24 22.44 18.48
C SER A 250 1.05 21.16 18.70
N VAL A 251 2.38 21.27 18.67
CA VAL A 251 3.28 20.13 18.88
C VAL A 251 3.11 19.58 20.29
N THR A 252 2.73 18.31 20.38
CA THR A 252 2.82 17.53 21.62
C THR A 252 4.25 17.03 21.76
N ALA A 253 5.02 17.63 22.67
CA ALA A 253 6.41 17.26 22.90
C ALA A 253 6.52 15.84 23.46
N CYS A 254 7.52 15.10 22.99
CA CYS A 254 7.87 13.80 23.55
C CYS A 254 8.49 13.94 24.94
N ALA A 255 8.25 12.96 25.81
CA ALA A 255 8.83 12.96 27.15
C ALA A 255 10.35 12.83 27.11
N ALA A 256 11.03 13.13 28.22
CA ALA A 256 12.46 12.90 28.34
C ALA A 256 12.81 11.43 28.04
N GLY A 257 13.78 11.19 27.15
CA GLY A 257 14.15 9.85 26.68
C GLY A 257 13.31 9.31 25.52
N GLN A 258 12.39 10.12 24.96
CA GLN A 258 11.64 9.77 23.75
C GLN A 258 12.06 10.66 22.56
N THR A 259 12.02 10.07 21.37
CA THR A 259 12.12 10.78 20.10
C THR A 259 10.83 10.60 19.31
N CYS A 260 10.43 11.60 18.53
CA CYS A 260 9.34 11.37 17.59
C CYS A 260 9.84 10.51 16.41
N ALA A 261 9.11 9.44 16.09
CA ALA A 261 9.24 8.68 14.85
C ALA A 261 7.85 8.34 14.30
N SER A 262 7.64 8.58 13.01
CA SER A 262 6.37 8.28 12.31
C SER A 262 5.10 8.82 13.00
N GLY A 263 5.16 10.04 13.53
CA GLY A 263 4.01 10.68 14.20
C GLY A 263 3.72 10.16 15.61
N ALA A 264 4.63 9.39 16.21
CA ALA A 264 4.52 8.89 17.56
C ALA A 264 5.79 9.16 18.37
N CYS A 265 5.63 9.48 19.66
CA CYS A 265 6.75 9.51 20.59
C CYS A 265 7.15 8.08 20.93
N ILE A 266 8.26 7.64 20.35
CA ILE A 266 8.88 6.36 20.67
C ILE A 266 9.99 6.60 21.68
N THR A 267 10.26 5.63 22.55
CA THR A 267 11.47 5.67 23.37
C THR A 267 12.67 5.74 22.43
N GLN A 268 13.50 6.76 22.59
CA GLN A 268 14.69 6.91 21.78
C GLN A 268 15.61 5.73 22.13
N SER A 269 15.84 4.83 21.17
CA SER A 269 16.87 3.82 21.31
C SER A 269 18.19 4.53 21.53
N THR A 270 18.74 4.40 22.72
CA THR A 270 20.02 4.99 23.06
C THR A 270 21.12 4.16 22.41
N VAL A 271 22.10 4.83 21.79
CA VAL A 271 23.30 4.14 21.31
C VAL A 271 24.10 3.76 22.54
N LEU A 272 24.33 2.46 22.71
CA LEU A 272 25.04 1.94 23.85
C LEU A 272 26.52 2.33 23.78
N PRO A 273 27.15 2.68 24.91
CA PRO A 273 28.54 3.08 24.92
C PRO A 273 29.44 1.87 24.69
N GLY A 274 30.29 1.96 23.66
CA GLY A 274 31.24 0.90 23.32
C GLY A 274 30.58 -0.32 22.69
N LEU A 275 31.23 -1.48 22.85
CA LEU A 275 30.86 -2.73 22.20
C LEU A 275 30.55 -3.85 23.21
N SER A 276 30.29 -3.52 24.47
CA SER A 276 29.89 -4.50 25.49
C SER A 276 28.91 -3.89 26.49
N TRP A 277 27.79 -4.57 26.73
CA TRP A 277 26.67 -4.07 27.53
C TRP A 277 25.82 -5.22 28.08
N GLU A 278 25.04 -4.94 29.13
CA GLU A 278 24.07 -5.88 29.67
C GLU A 278 22.86 -6.01 28.72
N ALA A 279 22.26 -7.20 28.66
CA ALA A 279 21.19 -7.53 27.74
C ALA A 279 19.91 -6.73 28.05
N GLU A 280 19.66 -6.37 29.30
CA GLU A 280 18.56 -5.49 29.68
C GLU A 280 18.80 -4.00 29.35
N ALA A 281 20.00 -3.62 28.91
CA ALA A 281 20.30 -2.23 28.55
C ALA A 281 19.71 -1.81 27.19
N GLY A 282 19.27 -2.78 26.37
CA GLY A 282 18.66 -2.53 25.07
C GLY A 282 17.18 -2.12 25.14
N THR A 283 16.59 -1.91 23.97
CA THR A 283 15.14 -1.77 23.81
C THR A 283 14.51 -3.16 23.82
N ILE A 284 13.89 -3.53 24.95
CA ILE A 284 13.28 -4.85 25.18
C ILE A 284 11.77 -4.76 25.02
N THR A 285 11.19 -5.58 24.15
CA THR A 285 9.74 -5.67 23.94
C THR A 285 9.23 -7.07 24.21
N THR A 286 7.97 -7.15 24.65
CA THR A 286 7.27 -8.42 24.88
C THR A 286 7.33 -9.32 23.64
N PRO A 287 7.34 -10.66 23.81
CA PRO A 287 7.26 -11.42 25.06
C PRO A 287 8.56 -11.57 25.88
N TYR A 288 9.66 -10.87 25.57
CA TYR A 288 10.80 -10.84 26.49
C TYR A 288 10.40 -10.19 27.83
N VAL A 289 10.93 -10.74 28.91
CA VAL A 289 10.87 -10.19 30.26
C VAL A 289 12.27 -10.09 30.83
N THR A 290 12.50 -9.12 31.70
CA THR A 290 13.76 -8.95 32.42
C THR A 290 13.61 -9.47 33.84
N ALA A 291 14.51 -10.36 34.27
CA ALA A 291 14.60 -10.77 35.67
C ALA A 291 16.04 -11.11 36.04
N GLN A 292 16.47 -10.67 37.23
CA GLN A 292 17.78 -11.01 37.81
C GLN A 292 18.98 -10.66 36.91
N GLY A 293 18.92 -9.54 36.18
CA GLY A 293 20.00 -9.10 35.27
C GLY A 293 19.97 -9.78 33.89
N ALA A 294 19.00 -10.64 33.61
CA ALA A 294 18.89 -11.30 32.32
C ALA A 294 17.54 -11.07 31.64
N ILE A 295 17.52 -11.24 30.32
CA ILE A 295 16.30 -11.27 29.51
C ILE A 295 15.99 -12.68 29.02
N TYR A 296 14.71 -13.06 29.03
CA TYR A 296 14.22 -14.34 28.53
C TYR A 296 12.72 -14.25 28.21
N GLN A 297 12.17 -15.22 27.47
CA GLN A 297 10.73 -15.31 27.24
C GLN A 297 10.18 -16.61 27.83
N ILE A 298 8.87 -16.66 28.09
CA ILE A 298 8.22 -17.78 28.78
C ILE A 298 7.56 -18.80 27.82
N ASN A 299 7.41 -18.44 26.55
CA ASN A 299 6.75 -19.26 25.53
C ASN A 299 7.71 -19.57 24.38
N ASP A 300 7.52 -20.72 23.75
CA ASP A 300 8.21 -21.08 22.51
C ASP A 300 7.52 -20.44 21.31
N VAL A 301 8.32 -19.98 20.34
CA VAL A 301 7.85 -19.41 19.07
C VAL A 301 8.73 -19.91 17.92
N SER A 302 8.12 -20.17 16.76
CA SER A 302 8.82 -20.60 15.55
C SER A 302 8.88 -19.52 14.46
N THR A 303 8.30 -18.34 14.73
CA THR A 303 8.33 -17.19 13.83
C THR A 303 8.98 -16.01 14.57
N PRO A 304 10.08 -15.43 14.06
CA PRO A 304 10.83 -14.38 14.76
C PRO A 304 9.98 -13.19 15.22
N SER A 305 9.03 -12.74 14.40
CA SER A 305 8.15 -11.60 14.72
C SER A 305 7.22 -11.83 15.92
N ASN A 306 6.97 -13.09 16.28
CA ASN A 306 6.15 -13.46 17.43
C ASN A 306 6.97 -13.57 18.73
N GLY A 307 8.30 -13.61 18.62
CA GLY A 307 9.23 -13.63 19.75
C GLY A 307 9.50 -12.24 20.31
N GLY A 308 9.99 -12.20 21.55
CA GLY A 308 10.40 -10.94 22.18
C GLY A 308 11.47 -10.27 21.34
N LYS A 309 11.48 -8.94 21.23
CA LYS A 309 12.57 -8.20 20.57
C LYS A 309 13.51 -7.66 21.63
N ALA A 310 14.80 -7.91 21.47
CA ALA A 310 15.84 -7.14 22.12
C ALA A 310 16.66 -6.44 21.04
N SER A 311 16.68 -5.12 21.08
CA SER A 311 17.32 -4.26 20.08
C SER A 311 18.39 -3.39 20.73
N TYR A 312 19.57 -3.35 20.12
CA TYR A 312 20.73 -2.64 20.65
C TYR A 312 21.36 -1.81 19.53
N LEU A 313 21.36 -0.48 19.66
CA LEU A 313 22.10 0.40 18.77
C LEU A 313 23.53 0.56 19.28
N PHE A 314 24.51 0.43 18.39
CA PHE A 314 25.92 0.58 18.72
C PHE A 314 26.69 1.20 17.55
N ASN A 315 27.90 1.71 17.80
CA ASN A 315 28.77 2.26 16.77
C ASN A 315 30.02 1.42 16.58
N VAL A 316 30.42 1.24 15.32
CA VAL A 316 31.68 0.63 14.92
C VAL A 316 32.61 1.70 14.36
N ASP A 317 33.82 1.81 14.90
CA ASP A 317 34.78 2.84 14.47
C ASP A 317 35.54 2.48 13.19
N LYS A 318 35.69 1.18 12.90
CA LYS A 318 36.50 0.67 11.79
C LYS A 318 35.74 -0.42 11.04
N PRO A 319 35.61 -0.34 9.70
CA PRO A 319 34.97 -1.39 8.95
C PRO A 319 35.69 -2.74 9.12
N GLY A 320 34.97 -3.83 8.94
CA GLY A 320 35.51 -5.19 8.97
C GLY A 320 34.51 -6.25 9.43
N GLY A 321 35.01 -7.48 9.63
CA GLY A 321 34.25 -8.56 10.24
C GLY A 321 34.12 -8.36 11.75
N TYR A 322 32.93 -8.63 12.28
CA TYR A 322 32.60 -8.60 13.71
C TYR A 322 31.82 -9.85 14.09
N ILE A 323 32.04 -10.35 15.30
CA ILE A 323 31.28 -11.46 15.89
C ILE A 323 30.49 -10.95 17.09
N VAL A 324 29.42 -11.65 17.45
CA VAL A 324 28.66 -11.40 18.67
C VAL A 324 28.99 -12.49 19.68
N LYS A 325 29.33 -12.10 20.91
CA LYS A 325 29.46 -12.99 22.06
C LYS A 325 28.34 -12.68 23.05
N LEU A 326 27.79 -13.72 23.65
CA LEU A 326 26.75 -13.61 24.67
C LEU A 326 27.16 -14.41 25.91
N ILE A 327 27.10 -13.78 27.08
CA ILE A 327 26.96 -14.51 28.35
C ILE A 327 25.49 -14.89 28.49
N LEU A 328 25.20 -16.19 28.44
CA LEU A 328 23.85 -16.71 28.41
C LEU A 328 23.73 -18.00 29.22
N ASN A 329 22.50 -18.39 29.53
CA ASN A 329 22.17 -19.68 30.11
C ASN A 329 21.22 -20.45 29.19
N ALA A 330 21.74 -21.51 28.57
CA ALA A 330 21.05 -22.45 27.71
C ALA A 330 21.01 -23.82 28.41
N SER A 331 20.15 -23.95 29.43
CA SER A 331 20.26 -25.05 30.40
C SER A 331 19.61 -26.37 29.96
N GLY A 332 19.17 -26.49 28.71
CA GLY A 332 18.53 -27.69 28.17
C GLY A 332 18.18 -27.57 26.68
N GLU A 333 17.95 -28.72 26.05
CA GLU A 333 17.64 -28.87 24.61
C GLU A 333 16.31 -28.23 24.18
N ASP A 334 15.48 -27.79 25.14
CA ASP A 334 14.20 -27.09 24.90
C ASP A 334 14.28 -25.60 25.25
N LYS A 335 15.50 -25.07 25.44
CA LYS A 335 15.82 -23.71 25.90
C LYS A 335 17.25 -23.31 25.55
N ASN A 336 17.65 -23.61 24.32
CA ASN A 336 19.01 -23.37 23.84
C ASN A 336 19.05 -22.72 22.47
N SER A 337 17.98 -22.07 22.03
CA SER A 337 18.00 -21.34 20.77
C SER A 337 17.29 -19.99 20.82
N LEU A 338 17.71 -19.14 19.89
CA LEU A 338 17.20 -17.79 19.64
C LEU A 338 17.44 -17.41 18.17
N TYR A 339 16.92 -16.26 17.73
CA TYR A 339 17.30 -15.66 16.46
C TYR A 339 18.16 -14.43 16.69
N ILE A 340 19.19 -14.24 15.86
CA ILE A 340 20.13 -13.13 16.00
C ILE A 340 20.57 -12.60 14.64
N ASN A 341 20.56 -11.29 14.45
CA ASN A 341 21.04 -10.64 13.22
C ASN A 341 21.45 -9.18 13.49
N ILE A 342 22.18 -8.57 12.56
CA ILE A 342 22.59 -7.16 12.61
C ILE A 342 22.01 -6.44 11.39
N ASP A 343 21.51 -5.22 11.59
CA ASP A 343 20.93 -4.28 10.61
C ASP A 343 19.70 -4.79 9.84
N SER A 344 19.21 -5.97 10.16
CA SER A 344 18.02 -6.56 9.54
C SER A 344 17.34 -7.53 10.49
N GLU A 345 16.01 -7.63 10.39
CA GLU A 345 15.23 -8.56 11.19
C GLU A 345 15.67 -10.02 10.93
N PRO A 346 15.92 -10.84 11.97
CA PRO A 346 16.28 -12.25 11.78
C PRO A 346 15.19 -13.05 11.07
N THR A 347 15.60 -14.06 10.29
CA THR A 347 14.72 -14.96 9.53
C THR A 347 14.88 -16.42 9.96
N GLU A 348 13.78 -17.19 9.92
CA GLU A 348 13.80 -18.66 10.08
C GLU A 348 13.91 -19.31 8.69
N PRO A 349 14.72 -20.37 8.50
CA PRO A 349 15.59 -21.02 9.49
C PRO A 349 17.01 -20.43 9.58
N TYR A 350 17.36 -19.50 8.69
CA TYR A 350 18.76 -19.14 8.46
C TYR A 350 19.45 -18.48 9.65
N ASN A 351 18.76 -17.59 10.38
CA ASN A 351 19.35 -16.79 11.46
C ASN A 351 19.07 -17.36 12.86
N VAL A 352 18.66 -18.63 12.94
CA VAL A 352 18.60 -19.35 14.22
C VAL A 352 20.02 -19.56 14.72
N TRP A 353 20.24 -19.30 16.00
CA TRP A 353 21.44 -19.75 16.69
C TRP A 353 21.07 -20.88 17.64
N ASP A 354 21.51 -22.10 17.31
CA ASP A 354 21.47 -23.24 18.24
C ASP A 354 22.70 -23.21 19.14
N ILE A 355 22.45 -23.06 20.43
CA ILE A 355 23.48 -22.76 21.41
C ILE A 355 23.89 -24.07 22.10
N PRO A 356 25.20 -24.39 22.18
CA PRO A 356 25.67 -25.48 23.01
C PRO A 356 25.26 -25.27 24.46
N LEU A 357 24.76 -26.32 25.10
CA LEU A 357 24.25 -26.25 26.48
C LEU A 357 25.28 -25.62 27.44
N THR A 358 24.77 -24.90 28.43
CA THR A 358 25.58 -24.27 29.47
C THR A 358 25.16 -24.79 30.85
N THR A 359 26.07 -24.68 31.83
CA THR A 359 25.77 -24.90 33.24
C THR A 359 25.76 -23.54 33.95
N GLY A 360 24.65 -22.81 33.79
CA GLY A 360 24.53 -21.43 34.25
C GLY A 360 24.93 -20.44 33.16
N PHE A 361 25.33 -19.22 33.57
CA PHE A 361 25.74 -18.16 32.66
C PHE A 361 27.17 -18.37 32.19
N GLU A 362 27.33 -18.67 30.90
CA GLU A 362 28.62 -18.87 30.25
C GLU A 362 28.68 -18.07 28.95
N GLU A 363 29.89 -17.67 28.56
CA GLU A 363 30.10 -17.03 27.26
C GLU A 363 29.98 -18.06 26.12
N ARG A 364 29.28 -17.67 25.06
CA ARG A 364 29.20 -18.39 23.79
C ARG A 364 29.33 -17.39 22.64
N ILE A 365 29.93 -17.83 21.54
CA ILE A 365 30.04 -17.02 20.32
C ILE A 365 28.88 -17.36 19.39
N ALA A 366 28.17 -16.32 18.94
CA ALA A 366 27.00 -16.44 18.10
C ALA A 366 27.32 -17.16 16.79
N GLY A 367 26.42 -18.06 16.39
CA GLY A 367 26.44 -18.73 15.12
C GLY A 367 25.11 -18.61 14.38
N TRP A 368 25.09 -19.02 13.11
CA TRP A 368 23.87 -19.19 12.35
C TRP A 368 23.73 -20.64 11.91
N ARG A 369 22.53 -21.18 12.10
CA ARG A 369 22.15 -22.48 11.58
C ARG A 369 22.35 -22.51 10.07
N GLY A 370 21.89 -21.47 9.36
CA GLY A 370 21.96 -21.45 7.90
C GLY A 370 21.23 -22.65 7.29
N SER A 371 21.95 -23.43 6.51
CA SER A 371 21.52 -24.72 5.94
C SER A 371 21.88 -25.92 6.84
N GLY A 372 22.46 -25.67 8.01
CA GLY A 372 22.83 -26.68 9.00
C GLY A 372 21.64 -27.27 9.76
N THR A 373 21.92 -27.88 10.91
CA THR A 373 20.93 -28.56 11.75
C THR A 373 20.96 -28.01 13.17
N TYR A 374 19.96 -28.35 13.98
CA TYR A 374 19.91 -27.95 15.40
C TYR A 374 21.11 -28.46 16.24
N ASN A 375 21.83 -29.48 15.76
CA ASN A 375 23.04 -30.00 16.40
C ASN A 375 24.34 -29.42 15.80
N SER A 376 24.26 -28.69 14.69
CA SER A 376 25.42 -28.24 13.93
C SER A 376 25.05 -27.04 13.07
N ASN A 377 25.37 -25.86 13.59
CA ASN A 377 25.24 -24.59 12.89
C ASN A 377 26.22 -24.55 11.69
N GLU A 378 25.81 -23.98 10.56
CA GLU A 378 26.67 -23.79 9.38
C GLU A 378 27.75 -22.72 9.62
N PHE A 379 27.41 -21.64 10.31
CA PHE A 379 28.32 -20.51 10.53
C PHE A 379 28.69 -20.44 12.01
N VAL A 380 29.88 -20.91 12.36
CA VAL A 380 30.43 -20.90 13.73
C VAL A 380 31.89 -20.42 13.67
N PRO A 381 32.20 -19.17 14.08
CA PRO A 381 31.26 -18.13 14.47
C PRO A 381 30.57 -17.49 13.26
N LYS A 382 29.43 -16.84 13.50
CA LYS A 382 28.82 -15.96 12.51
C LYS A 382 29.53 -14.61 12.51
N SER A 383 30.31 -14.35 11.44
CA SER A 383 30.91 -13.04 11.17
C SER A 383 29.95 -12.13 10.39
N PHE A 384 29.83 -10.87 10.85
CA PHE A 384 29.07 -9.79 10.25
C PHE A 384 30.05 -8.76 9.67
N ASN A 385 29.95 -8.45 8.38
CA ASN A 385 30.74 -7.39 7.77
C ASN A 385 30.04 -6.06 8.02
N LEU A 386 30.64 -5.23 8.88
CA LEU A 386 30.10 -3.94 9.29
C LEU A 386 30.97 -2.81 8.72
N GLU A 387 30.35 -1.72 8.31
CA GLU A 387 31.04 -0.49 7.94
C GLU A 387 31.39 0.32 9.20
N ALA A 388 32.14 1.41 9.05
CA ALA A 388 32.23 2.38 10.14
C ALA A 388 30.90 3.16 10.25
N GLY A 389 30.30 3.20 11.43
CA GLY A 389 29.01 3.86 11.64
C GLY A 389 28.14 3.16 12.67
N GLN A 390 26.87 3.56 12.68
CA GLN A 390 25.84 3.01 13.57
C GLN A 390 25.26 1.72 12.98
N HIS A 391 25.02 0.75 13.86
CA HIS A 391 24.43 -0.56 13.56
C HIS A 391 23.38 -0.94 14.60
N GLU A 392 22.47 -1.85 14.25
CA GLU A 392 21.46 -2.42 15.18
C GLU A 392 21.67 -3.92 15.33
N LEU A 393 21.98 -4.41 16.54
CA LEU A 393 21.87 -5.83 16.86
C LEU A 393 20.41 -6.13 17.24
N ILE A 394 19.82 -7.11 16.57
CA ILE A 394 18.46 -7.57 16.81
C ILE A 394 18.50 -9.03 17.25
N ILE A 395 17.99 -9.30 18.45
CA ILE A 395 17.77 -10.64 18.98
C ILE A 395 16.27 -10.87 19.14
N ARG A 396 15.78 -11.98 18.58
CA ARG A 396 14.41 -12.47 18.82
C ARG A 396 14.44 -13.75 19.63
N GLY A 397 13.56 -13.85 20.61
CA GLY A 397 13.42 -15.11 21.34
C GLY A 397 12.77 -16.18 20.47
N ARG A 398 13.22 -17.43 20.66
CA ARG A 398 12.72 -18.62 19.96
C ARG A 398 12.20 -19.62 20.98
N GLU A 399 13.09 -20.13 21.83
CA GLU A 399 12.70 -21.05 22.90
C GLU A 399 12.52 -20.34 24.24
N LYS A 400 11.62 -20.87 25.05
CA LYS A 400 11.37 -20.35 26.39
C LYS A 400 12.59 -20.57 27.29
N TYR A 401 12.84 -19.63 28.18
CA TYR A 401 13.89 -19.73 29.21
C TYR A 401 15.34 -19.82 28.72
N THR A 402 15.63 -19.57 27.43
CA THR A 402 16.98 -19.18 27.00
C THR A 402 17.27 -17.79 27.58
N MET A 403 18.17 -17.69 28.57
CA MET A 403 18.42 -16.45 29.30
C MET A 403 19.67 -15.75 28.79
N LEU A 404 19.61 -14.44 28.55
CA LEU A 404 20.72 -13.62 28.05
C LEU A 404 21.08 -12.56 29.09
N ASP A 405 22.35 -12.46 29.46
CA ASP A 405 22.85 -11.55 30.50
C ASP A 405 23.72 -10.45 29.90
N LYS A 406 24.81 -10.79 29.21
CA LYS A 406 25.74 -9.80 28.66
C LYS A 406 26.03 -10.02 27.19
N ILE A 407 26.19 -8.92 26.45
CA ILE A 407 26.48 -8.90 25.02
C ILE A 407 27.82 -8.22 24.77
N THR A 408 28.61 -8.79 23.87
CA THR A 408 29.84 -8.19 23.37
C THR A 408 29.91 -8.30 21.84
N ILE A 409 30.15 -7.18 21.16
CA ILE A 409 30.50 -7.13 19.74
C ILE A 409 32.02 -7.05 19.65
N GLU A 410 32.65 -8.04 19.04
CA GLU A 410 34.11 -8.10 18.95
C GLU A 410 34.55 -8.06 17.51
N LYS A 411 35.57 -7.24 17.20
CA LYS A 411 36.17 -7.22 15.86
C LYS A 411 36.79 -8.58 15.60
N TYR A 412 36.28 -9.26 14.59
CA TYR A 412 36.75 -10.58 14.20
C TYR A 412 37.83 -10.45 13.13
N LEU A 413 39.03 -10.87 13.50
CA LEU A 413 40.13 -11.08 12.57
C LEU A 413 40.28 -12.59 12.42
N PRO A 414 39.74 -13.21 11.35
CA PRO A 414 39.92 -14.63 11.14
C PRO A 414 41.41 -14.94 11.14
N LEU A 415 41.84 -15.86 12.01
CA LEU A 415 43.22 -16.30 12.04
C LEU A 415 43.50 -17.00 10.72
N LEU A 416 44.48 -16.50 9.97
CA LEU A 416 44.86 -17.12 8.71
C LEU A 416 45.38 -18.53 9.01
N GLY A 417 44.60 -19.55 8.66
CA GLY A 417 44.95 -20.95 8.92
C GLY A 417 44.08 -21.65 9.97
N ASP A 418 43.18 -20.93 10.65
CA ASP A 418 42.15 -21.52 11.51
C ASP A 418 41.00 -22.04 10.62
N VAL A 419 41.09 -23.32 10.27
CA VAL A 419 40.24 -24.01 9.29
C VAL A 419 38.99 -24.56 9.97
N ASN A 420 39.11 -24.99 11.23
CA ASN A 420 37.99 -25.51 12.01
C ASN A 420 37.21 -24.41 12.75
N SER A 421 37.69 -23.16 12.71
CA SER A 421 37.10 -21.98 13.35
C SER A 421 36.98 -22.10 14.88
N ASP A 422 37.93 -22.80 15.50
CA ASP A 422 38.01 -22.93 16.96
C ASP A 422 38.75 -21.77 17.65
N GLY A 423 39.35 -20.87 16.86
CA GLY A 423 40.04 -19.68 17.35
C GLY A 423 41.52 -19.90 17.66
N GLU A 424 42.06 -21.10 17.40
CA GLU A 424 43.49 -21.38 17.42
C GLU A 424 43.95 -21.83 16.02
N VAL A 425 45.23 -21.67 15.71
CA VAL A 425 45.81 -22.35 14.53
C VAL A 425 46.70 -23.49 15.03
N ASP A 426 46.26 -24.73 14.83
CA ASP A 426 46.95 -25.92 15.35
C ASP A 426 46.96 -27.11 14.36
N LEU A 427 47.26 -28.31 14.88
CA LEU A 427 47.30 -29.52 14.05
C LEU A 427 45.90 -30.07 13.71
N ASN A 428 44.86 -29.66 14.42
CA ASN A 428 43.47 -30.00 14.11
C ASN A 428 42.99 -29.28 12.85
N ASP A 429 43.45 -28.06 12.58
CA ASP A 429 43.20 -27.38 11.30
C ASP A 429 43.77 -28.13 10.12
N ILE A 430 44.99 -28.65 10.27
CA ILE A 430 45.61 -29.48 9.24
C ILE A 430 44.80 -30.76 9.02
N LYS A 431 44.27 -31.37 10.09
CA LYS A 431 43.41 -32.55 9.95
C LYS A 431 42.15 -32.24 9.14
N GLU A 432 41.56 -31.06 9.29
CA GLU A 432 40.41 -30.66 8.49
C GLU A 432 40.76 -30.48 7.01
N ILE A 433 41.86 -29.81 6.68
CA ILE A 433 42.31 -29.68 5.27
C ILE A 433 42.58 -31.04 4.65
N VAL A 434 43.24 -31.94 5.38
CA VAL A 434 43.65 -33.25 4.85
C VAL A 434 42.44 -34.12 4.46
N LYS A 435 41.27 -33.93 5.09
CA LYS A 435 40.03 -34.64 4.68
C LYS A 435 39.60 -34.32 3.26
N GLU A 436 39.98 -33.15 2.75
CA GLU A 436 39.54 -32.62 1.46
C GLU A 436 40.70 -32.42 0.46
N PHE A 437 41.90 -32.89 0.82
CA PHE A 437 43.09 -32.71 0.02
C PHE A 437 42.96 -33.26 -1.40
N GLY A 438 43.35 -32.45 -2.38
CA GLY A 438 43.27 -32.76 -3.81
C GLY A 438 41.95 -32.39 -4.47
N LYS A 439 40.93 -31.94 -3.71
CA LYS A 439 39.67 -31.47 -4.31
C LYS A 439 39.86 -30.14 -5.03
N THR A 440 39.35 -30.04 -6.25
CA THR A 440 39.29 -28.81 -7.08
C THR A 440 37.87 -28.26 -7.22
N SER A 441 36.88 -28.98 -6.67
CA SER A 441 35.47 -28.59 -6.56
C SER A 441 34.76 -29.51 -5.56
N GLY A 442 33.60 -29.11 -5.04
CA GLY A 442 32.77 -29.96 -4.18
C GLY A 442 33.37 -30.29 -2.80
N PHE A 443 34.29 -29.46 -2.31
CA PHE A 443 34.71 -29.50 -0.91
C PHE A 443 33.64 -28.85 -0.02
N THR A 444 33.40 -29.45 1.14
CA THR A 444 32.31 -29.07 2.05
C THR A 444 32.74 -27.97 3.00
N ASN A 445 34.00 -27.95 3.42
CA ASN A 445 34.53 -26.88 4.26
C ASN A 445 35.24 -25.84 3.38
N LYS A 446 34.62 -24.67 3.22
CA LYS A 446 35.19 -23.56 2.43
C LYS A 446 36.46 -22.97 3.06
N ASN A 447 36.67 -23.16 4.36
CA ASN A 447 37.87 -22.69 5.04
C ASN A 447 39.09 -23.56 4.71
N SER A 448 38.89 -24.76 4.14
CA SER A 448 39.99 -25.63 3.70
C SER A 448 40.82 -25.02 2.56
N ASP A 449 40.22 -24.14 1.73
CA ASP A 449 40.90 -23.39 0.67
C ASP A 449 41.43 -22.07 1.24
N VAL A 450 42.46 -22.17 2.09
CA VAL A 450 42.98 -21.03 2.87
C VAL A 450 43.55 -19.95 1.94
N ASN A 451 44.12 -20.35 0.81
CA ASN A 451 44.72 -19.42 -0.16
C ASN A 451 43.74 -18.91 -1.23
N LYS A 452 42.52 -19.47 -1.29
CA LYS A 452 41.41 -19.09 -2.18
C LYS A 452 41.71 -19.29 -3.67
N ASP A 453 42.47 -20.33 -4.02
CA ASP A 453 42.74 -20.71 -5.42
C ASP A 453 41.77 -21.78 -5.96
N ASN A 454 40.74 -22.12 -5.18
CA ASN A 454 39.73 -23.17 -5.43
C ASN A 454 40.31 -24.58 -5.52
N ILE A 455 41.53 -24.80 -5.02
CA ILE A 455 42.19 -26.11 -5.06
C ILE A 455 42.74 -26.43 -3.67
N ILE A 456 42.18 -27.43 -3.00
CA ILE A 456 42.71 -27.88 -1.71
C ILE A 456 44.01 -28.63 -1.95
N ASN A 457 45.15 -28.02 -1.66
CA ASN A 457 46.46 -28.61 -1.95
C ASN A 457 47.51 -28.27 -0.88
N LEU A 458 48.78 -28.59 -1.18
CA LEU A 458 49.88 -28.40 -0.23
C LEU A 458 50.08 -26.92 0.14
N LYS A 459 49.71 -25.97 -0.73
CA LYS A 459 49.78 -24.55 -0.42
C LYS A 459 48.88 -24.18 0.76
N ASP A 460 47.69 -24.77 0.87
CA ASP A 460 46.75 -24.53 1.97
C ASP A 460 47.29 -25.10 3.28
N ILE A 461 47.79 -26.34 3.26
CA ILE A 461 48.46 -26.95 4.41
C ILE A 461 49.67 -26.12 4.85
N ILE A 462 50.50 -25.64 3.90
CA ILE A 462 51.64 -24.78 4.21
C ILE A 462 51.19 -23.47 4.84
N LEU A 463 50.05 -22.91 4.41
CA LEU A 463 49.52 -21.67 4.97
C LEU A 463 49.06 -21.87 6.41
N VAL A 464 48.37 -22.97 6.73
CA VAL A 464 48.04 -23.35 8.12
C VAL A 464 49.30 -23.56 8.93
N ALA A 465 50.22 -24.40 8.47
CA ALA A 465 51.43 -24.76 9.19
C ALA A 465 52.30 -23.53 9.53
N LYS A 466 52.34 -22.50 8.66
CA LYS A 466 53.04 -21.24 8.91
C LYS A 466 52.44 -20.39 10.01
N ASN A 467 51.17 -20.59 10.31
CA ASN A 467 50.43 -19.82 11.29
C ASN A 467 50.18 -20.62 12.59
N ILE A 468 50.66 -21.86 12.72
CA ILE A 468 50.49 -22.65 13.95
C ILE A 468 51.00 -21.91 15.19
N GLY A 469 50.21 -21.97 16.26
CA GLY A 469 50.46 -21.31 17.54
C GLY A 469 50.10 -19.82 17.55
N ARG A 470 49.28 -19.37 16.59
CA ARG A 470 48.66 -18.04 16.59
C ARG A 470 47.32 -18.01 17.27
#